data_AF-A0A941MYR2-F1
#
_entry.id   AF-A0A941MYR2-F1
#
_cell.length_a   1.000
_cell.length_b   1.000
_cell.length_c   1.000
_cell.angle_alpha   90.00
_cell.angle_beta   90.00
_cell.angle_gamma   90.00
#
_symmetry.space_group_name_H-M   'P 1'
#
loop_
_entity.id
_entity.type
_entity.pdbx_description
1 polymer ?
#
loop_
_entity_poly.entity_id
_entity_poly.type
_entity_poly.pdbx_seq_one_letter_code
_entity_poly.pdbx_strand_id
1 'polypeptide(L)'
;MIWHRDSRTPVQRLLALALWICVGCGPQNTVESYTPPELSAREALERALTAWKNGQEKPGIVSGSNPEIRVADQRWQQGVKLKDFEIGAALEEEDDVKFPVKLTLDNATAPEEETYIVVGKNPLWVWTAAEYERNSGM
;
A
#
# COMPACT_ATOMS: atom_id res chain seq x y z
N MET A 1 43.88 -41.77 -31.61
CA MET A 1 44.99 -41.47 -30.69
C MET A 1 45.70 -40.23 -31.24
N ILE A 2 45.69 -39.14 -30.47
CA ILE A 2 46.59 -37.96 -30.55
C ILE A 2 46.39 -37.02 -31.76
N TRP A 3 45.56 -35.99 -31.64
CA TRP A 3 45.90 -34.59 -31.26
C TRP A 3 47.00 -33.94 -32.12
N HIS A 4 46.61 -32.94 -32.92
CA HIS A 4 47.46 -31.77 -33.17
C HIS A 4 46.64 -30.48 -33.03
N ARG A 5 47.25 -29.58 -32.29
CA ARG A 5 46.79 -28.32 -31.75
C ARG A 5 47.15 -27.19 -32.72
N ASP A 6 46.25 -26.21 -32.82
CA ASP A 6 46.47 -24.76 -32.64
C ASP A 6 45.90 -23.83 -33.72
N SER A 7 45.40 -22.71 -33.19
CA SER A 7 45.42 -21.36 -33.71
C SER A 7 44.47 -20.99 -34.84
N ARG A 8 43.46 -20.18 -34.47
CA ARG A 8 43.32 -18.77 -34.90
C ARG A 8 41.95 -18.23 -34.49
N THR A 9 41.93 -17.43 -33.42
CA THR A 9 40.95 -16.34 -33.30
C THR A 9 41.23 -15.33 -34.41
N PRO A 10 40.20 -14.82 -35.11
CA PRO A 10 39.99 -13.38 -34.99
C PRO A 10 38.51 -12.93 -35.09
N VAL A 11 38.24 -11.82 -34.39
CA VAL A 11 37.42 -10.70 -34.88
C VAL A 11 35.88 -10.88 -34.91
N GLN A 12 35.27 -10.44 -33.80
CA GLN A 12 34.43 -9.23 -33.77
C GLN A 12 33.26 -9.12 -34.77
N ARG A 13 32.05 -9.44 -34.29
CA ARG A 13 30.75 -8.93 -34.78
C ARG A 13 29.80 -8.83 -33.57
N LEU A 14 29.80 -7.72 -32.82
CA LEU A 14 28.88 -6.57 -32.96
C LEU A 14 27.40 -6.94 -33.21
N LEU A 15 26.56 -6.60 -32.21
CA LEU A 15 25.13 -6.17 -32.20
C LEU A 15 24.39 -6.87 -31.03
N ALA A 16 24.20 -6.27 -29.85
CA ALA A 16 23.24 -5.20 -29.54
C ALA A 16 21.77 -5.57 -29.85
N LEU A 17 21.08 -6.24 -28.91
CA LEU A 17 19.61 -6.35 -28.73
C LEU A 17 19.40 -7.31 -27.53
N ALA A 18 18.61 -7.08 -26.48
CA ALA A 18 17.42 -6.26 -26.36
C ALA A 18 17.30 -5.75 -24.92
N LEU A 19 17.33 -4.43 -24.78
CA LEU A 19 16.59 -3.70 -23.76
C LEU A 19 15.10 -3.89 -24.12
N TRP A 20 14.23 -4.30 -23.19
CA TRP A 20 12.79 -3.96 -23.21
C TRP A 20 12.07 -4.32 -21.89
N ILE A 21 11.71 -3.23 -21.17
CA ILE A 21 10.47 -2.91 -20.41
C ILE A 21 10.07 -3.86 -19.25
N CYS A 22 9.88 -3.40 -18.01
CA CYS A 22 8.72 -2.57 -17.63
C CYS A 22 9.07 -1.36 -16.77
N VAL A 23 8.72 -0.18 -17.30
CA VAL A 23 8.57 1.08 -16.58
C VAL A 23 7.37 0.93 -15.65
N GLY A 24 7.62 0.66 -14.37
CA GLY A 24 6.62 0.72 -13.31
C GLY A 24 6.46 2.14 -12.79
N CYS A 25 6.17 3.11 -13.67
CA CYS A 25 5.71 4.43 -13.24
C CYS A 25 4.19 4.45 -13.36
N GLY A 26 3.51 4.00 -12.31
CA GLY A 26 2.11 4.38 -12.11
C GLY A 26 2.03 5.88 -11.86
N PRO A 27 0.93 6.56 -12.25
CA PRO A 27 0.74 7.97 -11.93
C PRO A 27 0.82 8.15 -10.40
N GLN A 28 1.83 8.90 -9.96
CA GLN A 28 2.00 9.30 -8.58
C GLN A 28 0.90 10.32 -8.29
N ASN A 29 -0.24 9.85 -7.79
CA ASN A 29 -1.29 10.72 -7.30
C ASN A 29 -0.73 11.41 -6.05
N THR A 30 -0.20 12.61 -6.20
CA THR A 30 0.21 13.47 -5.08
C THR A 30 -1.05 13.79 -4.30
N VAL A 31 -1.23 13.14 -3.16
CA VAL A 31 -2.30 13.47 -2.23
C VAL A 31 -1.97 14.85 -1.67
N GLU A 32 -2.87 15.81 -1.83
CA GLU A 32 -2.75 17.08 -1.10
C GLU A 32 -2.67 16.73 0.39
N SER A 33 -1.63 17.21 1.09
CA SER A 33 -1.36 16.99 2.51
C SER A 33 -2.36 17.73 3.41
N TYR A 34 -3.65 17.53 3.12
CA TYR A 34 -4.72 18.08 3.92
C TYR A 34 -5.01 17.13 5.07
N THR A 35 -4.89 17.63 6.29
CA THR A 35 -5.24 16.90 7.50
C THR A 35 -6.75 17.03 7.74
N PRO A 36 -7.54 15.94 7.59
CA PRO A 36 -8.98 15.98 7.85
C PRO A 36 -9.28 16.14 9.35
N PRO A 37 -10.50 16.57 9.72
CA PRO A 37 -10.95 16.51 11.12
C PRO A 37 -10.88 15.07 11.65
N GLU A 38 -10.44 14.90 12.90
CA GLU A 38 -10.24 13.58 13.54
C GLU A 38 -11.47 12.67 13.43
N LEU A 39 -12.67 13.21 13.68
CA LEU A 39 -13.91 12.45 13.60
C LEU A 39 -14.14 11.90 12.18
N SER A 40 -13.98 12.74 11.15
CA SER A 40 -14.12 12.34 9.75
C SER A 40 -13.07 11.30 9.35
N ALA A 41 -11.85 11.46 9.88
CA ALA A 41 -10.76 10.52 9.65
C ALA A 41 -11.05 9.14 10.26
N ARG A 42 -11.54 9.13 11.51
CA ARG A 42 -11.93 7.92 12.23
C ARG A 42 -13.07 7.18 11.53
N GLU A 43 -14.11 7.91 11.11
CA GLU A 43 -15.24 7.34 10.37
C GLU A 43 -14.79 6.74 9.02
N ALA A 44 -13.84 7.39 8.34
CA ALA A 44 -13.29 6.86 7.09
C ALA A 44 -12.51 5.57 7.30
N LEU A 45 -11.66 5.53 8.33
CA LEU A 45 -10.91 4.33 8.73
C LEU A 45 -11.85 3.19 9.13
N GLU A 46 -12.87 3.47 9.93
CA GLU A 46 -13.86 2.48 10.36
C GLU A 46 -14.61 1.88 9.16
N ARG A 47 -15.03 2.70 8.20
CA ARG A 47 -15.68 2.24 6.96
C ARG A 47 -14.74 1.38 6.12
N ALA A 48 -13.48 1.78 6.00
CA ALA A 48 -12.46 1.01 5.29
C ALA A 48 -12.26 -0.39 5.90
N LEU A 49 -12.03 -0.46 7.22
CA LEU A 49 -11.82 -1.71 7.94
C LEU A 49 -13.09 -2.58 7.97
N THR A 50 -14.26 -1.96 8.05
CA THR A 50 -15.55 -2.66 7.94
C THR A 50 -15.74 -3.28 6.57
N ALA A 51 -15.38 -2.58 5.48
CA ALA A 51 -15.43 -3.13 4.13
C ALA A 51 -14.49 -4.34 3.98
N TRP A 52 -13.29 -4.26 4.55
CA TRP A 52 -12.34 -5.38 4.57
C TRP A 52 -12.90 -6.57 5.36
N LYS A 53 -13.39 -6.34 6.58
CA LYS A 53 -14.00 -7.36 7.45
C LYS A 53 -15.22 -8.03 6.79
N ASN A 54 -16.03 -7.25 6.07
CA ASN A 54 -17.20 -7.75 5.34
C ASN A 54 -16.86 -8.45 4.01
N GLY A 55 -15.58 -8.58 3.69
CA GLY A 55 -15.11 -9.45 2.60
C GLY A 55 -14.89 -8.75 1.27
N GLN A 56 -14.82 -7.42 1.20
CA GLN A 56 -14.34 -6.75 0.00
C GLN A 56 -12.93 -7.29 -0.34
N GLU A 57 -12.74 -7.72 -1.59
CA GLU A 57 -11.60 -8.58 -1.96
C GLU A 57 -10.26 -7.85 -1.98
N LYS A 58 -10.26 -6.56 -2.33
CA LYS A 58 -9.06 -5.74 -2.49
C LYS A 58 -9.26 -4.35 -1.88
N PRO A 59 -8.18 -3.71 -1.39
CA PRO A 59 -8.22 -2.30 -1.03
C PRO A 59 -8.48 -1.44 -2.27
N GLY A 60 -8.94 -0.22 -2.06
CA GLY A 60 -9.33 0.70 -3.13
C GLY A 60 -10.48 1.58 -2.70
N ILE A 61 -11.42 1.84 -3.61
CA ILE A 61 -12.58 2.69 -3.31
C ILE A 61 -13.56 1.93 -2.41
N VAL A 62 -13.93 2.53 -1.28
CA VAL A 62 -15.03 2.04 -0.43
C VAL A 62 -16.34 2.55 -1.02
N SER A 63 -17.21 1.63 -1.44
CA SER A 63 -18.48 2.00 -2.09
C SER A 63 -19.44 2.71 -1.13
N GLY A 64 -20.22 3.66 -1.65
CA GLY A 64 -21.26 4.34 -0.90
C GLY A 64 -20.77 5.38 0.12
N SER A 65 -19.51 5.80 0.05
CA SER A 65 -18.97 6.87 0.90
C SER A 65 -19.04 8.24 0.20
N ASN A 66 -19.31 9.29 0.99
CA ASN A 66 -19.11 10.68 0.60
C ASN A 66 -18.51 11.41 1.81
N PRO A 67 -17.29 11.96 1.75
CA PRO A 67 -16.37 11.94 0.60
C PRO A 67 -15.96 10.53 0.15
N GLU A 68 -15.44 10.41 -1.06
CA GLU A 68 -14.92 9.13 -1.57
C GLU A 68 -13.78 8.67 -0.64
N ILE A 69 -13.81 7.42 -0.18
CA ILE A 69 -12.75 6.84 0.64
C ILE A 69 -11.92 5.91 -0.23
N ARG A 70 -10.60 6.09 -0.23
CA ARG A 70 -9.64 5.23 -0.92
C ARG A 70 -8.69 4.62 0.09
N VAL A 71 -8.51 3.31 0.01
CA VAL A 71 -7.67 2.54 0.94
C VAL A 71 -6.45 1.99 0.20
N ALA A 72 -5.29 2.02 0.84
CA ALA A 72 -4.14 1.22 0.45
C ALA A 72 -3.64 0.43 1.66
N ASP A 73 -3.63 -0.89 1.53
CA ASP A 73 -3.14 -1.82 2.55
C ASP A 73 -2.59 -3.05 1.83
N GLN A 74 -1.29 -3.32 2.00
CA GLN A 74 -0.62 -4.42 1.31
C GLN A 74 -1.12 -5.80 1.74
N ARG A 75 -1.47 -6.00 3.02
CA ARG A 75 -1.99 -7.29 3.50
C ARG A 75 -3.37 -7.56 2.91
N TRP A 76 -4.23 -6.54 2.89
CA TRP A 76 -5.51 -6.62 2.20
C TRP A 76 -5.31 -6.89 0.70
N GLN A 77 -4.38 -6.19 0.04
CA GLN A 77 -4.05 -6.41 -1.37
C GLN A 77 -3.59 -7.85 -1.66
N GLN A 78 -2.91 -8.50 -0.70
CA GLN A 78 -2.47 -9.89 -0.77
C GLN A 78 -3.58 -10.90 -0.45
N GLY A 79 -4.80 -10.44 -0.15
CA GLY A 79 -5.95 -11.30 0.11
C GLY A 79 -6.08 -11.79 1.55
N VAL A 80 -5.29 -11.24 2.48
CA VAL A 80 -5.47 -11.52 3.91
C VAL A 80 -6.88 -11.09 4.33
N LYS A 81 -7.52 -11.88 5.18
CA LYS A 81 -8.88 -11.61 5.68
C LYS A 81 -8.81 -11.02 7.09
N LEU A 82 -9.55 -9.93 7.29
CA LEU A 82 -9.75 -9.31 8.59
C LEU A 82 -10.95 -9.96 9.29
N LYS A 83 -10.74 -10.53 10.48
CA LYS A 83 -11.82 -11.05 11.34
C LYS A 83 -12.42 -9.97 12.20
N ASP A 84 -11.57 -9.13 12.80
CA ASP A 84 -12.00 -8.08 13.70
C ASP A 84 -10.98 -6.96 13.81
N PHE A 85 -11.40 -5.79 14.31
CA PHE A 85 -10.50 -4.67 14.54
C PHE A 85 -10.94 -3.79 15.73
N GLU A 86 -9.97 -3.12 16.34
CA GLU A 86 -10.18 -2.10 17.38
C GLU A 86 -9.38 -0.85 17.03
N ILE A 87 -10.04 0.30 16.91
CA ILE A 87 -9.40 1.60 16.60
C ILE A 87 -9.11 2.34 17.91
N GLY A 88 -7.83 2.60 18.18
CA GLY A 88 -7.38 3.40 19.32
C GLY A 88 -7.73 4.89 19.22
N ALA A 89 -7.23 5.66 20.17
CA ALA A 89 -7.29 7.13 20.10
C ALA A 89 -6.33 7.66 19.02
N ALA A 90 -6.66 8.81 18.43
CA ALA A 90 -5.75 9.49 17.53
C ALA A 90 -4.44 9.86 18.25
N LEU A 91 -3.32 9.83 17.53
CA LEU A 91 -2.05 10.31 18.04
C LEU A 91 -2.00 11.84 17.95
N GLU A 92 -1.81 12.52 19.09
CA GLU A 92 -1.96 13.98 19.21
C GLU A 92 -0.75 14.80 18.68
N GLU A 93 0.40 14.18 18.43
CA GLU A 93 1.67 14.88 18.21
C GLU A 93 2.10 15.01 16.74
N GLU A 94 1.23 14.70 15.78
CA GLU A 94 1.63 14.57 14.37
C GLU A 94 0.79 15.43 13.41
N ASP A 95 1.44 15.90 12.34
CA ASP A 95 0.81 16.74 11.30
C ASP A 95 -0.30 16.00 10.53
N ASP A 96 -0.28 14.67 10.55
CA ASP A 96 -1.27 13.78 9.95
C ASP A 96 -2.14 13.10 11.02
N VAL A 97 -3.40 12.81 10.70
CA VAL A 97 -4.26 12.06 11.63
C VAL A 97 -3.88 10.58 11.57
N LYS A 98 -3.27 10.08 12.65
CA LYS A 98 -2.86 8.68 12.78
C LYS A 98 -3.64 7.95 13.87
N PHE A 99 -4.00 6.70 13.59
CA PHE A 99 -4.71 5.82 14.53
C PHE A 99 -3.95 4.50 14.68
N PRO A 100 -3.56 4.10 15.90
CA PRO A 100 -3.17 2.73 16.16
C PRO A 100 -4.41 1.84 16.09
N VAL A 101 -4.32 0.72 15.37
CA VAL A 101 -5.40 -0.24 15.18
C VAL A 101 -4.92 -1.63 15.53
N LYS A 102 -5.66 -2.33 16.38
CA LYS A 102 -5.45 -3.77 16.58
C LYS A 102 -6.26 -4.53 15.55
N LEU A 103 -5.60 -5.35 14.75
CA LEU A 103 -6.20 -6.18 13.71
C LEU A 103 -6.17 -7.65 14.13
N THR A 104 -7.32 -8.30 14.10
CA THR A 104 -7.41 -9.76 14.22
C THR A 104 -7.52 -10.34 12.82
N LEU A 105 -6.43 -10.93 12.33
CA LEU A 105 -6.37 -11.52 10.99
C LEU A 105 -6.73 -13.00 11.02
N ASP A 106 -7.28 -13.53 9.92
CA ASP A 106 -7.76 -14.92 9.87
C ASP A 106 -6.69 -15.96 10.21
N ASN A 107 -5.44 -15.70 9.82
CA ASN A 107 -4.29 -16.59 10.00
C ASN A 107 -3.32 -16.16 11.12
N ALA A 108 -3.69 -15.18 11.95
CA ALA A 108 -2.85 -14.71 13.05
C ALA A 108 -3.19 -15.42 14.37
N THR A 109 -2.18 -15.73 15.18
CA THR A 109 -2.35 -16.36 16.50
C THR A 109 -2.69 -15.36 17.60
N ALA A 110 -2.45 -14.06 17.36
CA ALA A 110 -2.80 -12.95 18.24
C ALA A 110 -3.13 -11.70 17.40
N PRO A 111 -3.84 -10.71 17.96
CA PRO A 111 -4.03 -9.42 17.29
C PRO A 111 -2.68 -8.73 17.01
N GLU A 112 -2.58 -8.10 15.85
CA GLU A 112 -1.42 -7.31 15.44
C GLU A 112 -1.77 -5.82 15.51
N GLU A 113 -0.83 -4.99 15.97
CA GLU A 113 -1.00 -3.53 15.93
C GLU A 113 -0.46 -2.96 14.62
N GLU A 114 -1.24 -2.09 13.98
CA GLU A 114 -0.87 -1.36 12.77
C GLU A 114 -1.32 0.09 12.91
N THR A 115 -0.48 1.02 12.45
CA THR A 115 -0.85 2.44 12.42
C THR A 115 -1.43 2.79 11.06
N TYR A 116 -2.65 3.32 11.07
CA TYR A 116 -3.27 3.89 9.88
C TYR A 116 -3.20 5.40 9.90
N ILE A 117 -2.95 5.98 8.74
CA ILE A 117 -2.92 7.42 8.49
C ILE A 117 -4.07 7.78 7.57
N VAL A 118 -4.78 8.86 7.91
CA VAL A 118 -5.88 9.38 7.10
C VAL A 118 -5.61 10.80 6.68
N VAL A 119 -5.58 11.03 5.37
CA VAL A 119 -5.28 12.33 4.75
C VAL A 119 -6.20 12.65 3.59
N GLY A 120 -6.20 13.91 3.16
CA GLY A 120 -7.01 14.40 2.04
C GLY A 120 -8.37 14.93 2.47
N LYS A 121 -9.10 15.48 1.50
CA LYS A 121 -10.43 16.10 1.71
C LYS A 121 -11.52 15.40 0.93
N ASN A 122 -11.26 15.14 -0.35
CA ASN A 122 -12.09 14.32 -1.23
C ASN A 122 -11.25 13.92 -2.46
N PRO A 123 -10.77 12.67 -2.54
CA PRO A 123 -11.04 11.57 -1.61
C PRO A 123 -10.32 11.72 -0.26
N LEU A 124 -10.84 11.03 0.75
CA LEU A 124 -10.10 10.66 1.96
C LEU A 124 -9.28 9.41 1.66
N TRP A 125 -7.98 9.47 1.92
CA TRP A 125 -7.07 8.35 1.78
C TRP A 125 -6.82 7.71 3.14
N VAL A 126 -6.95 6.38 3.21
CA VAL A 126 -6.65 5.56 4.39
C VAL A 126 -5.48 4.66 4.02
N TRP A 127 -4.32 4.92 4.61
CA TRP A 127 -3.08 4.17 4.34
C TRP A 127 -2.55 3.55 5.63
N THR A 128 -1.87 2.42 5.53
CA THR A 128 -0.97 1.99 6.61
C THR A 128 0.26 2.89 6.66
N ALA A 129 0.97 2.93 7.79
CA ALA A 129 2.22 3.68 7.93
C ALA A 129 3.23 3.36 6.81
N ALA A 130 3.41 2.07 6.53
CA ALA A 130 4.30 1.63 5.46
C ALA A 130 3.87 2.09 4.05
N GLU A 131 2.56 2.18 3.77
CA GLU A 131 2.06 2.71 2.48
C GLU A 131 2.17 4.24 2.42
N TYR A 132 1.97 4.92 3.55
CA TYR A 132 2.12 6.36 3.66
C TYR A 132 3.56 6.77 3.35
N GLU A 133 4.55 6.20 4.03
CA GLU A 133 5.98 6.47 3.79
C GLU A 133 6.37 6.23 2.32
N ARG A 134 5.90 5.11 1.75
CA ARG A 134 6.17 4.77 0.34
C ARG A 134 5.61 5.79 -0.65
N ASN A 135 4.43 6.35 -0.36
CA ASN A 135 3.70 7.21 -1.30
C ASN A 135 3.91 8.71 -1.07
N SER A 136 4.25 9.13 0.15
CA SER A 136 4.53 10.53 0.50
C SER A 136 5.95 10.96 0.08
N GLY A 137 6.84 10.01 -0.22
CA GLY A 137 8.22 10.28 -0.65
C GLY A 137 9.10 10.85 0.46
N MET A 138 8.73 10.60 1.73
CA MET A 138 9.48 10.96 2.93
C MET A 138 10.41 9.84 3.37
#